data_AF-A0AAW5TJM1-F1
#
_entry.id   AF-A0AAW5TJM1-F1
#
_cell.length_a   1.000
_cell.length_b   1.000
_cell.length_c   1.000
_cell.angle_alpha   90.00
_cell.angle_beta   90.00
_cell.angle_gamma   90.00
#
_symmetry.space_group_name_H-M   'P 1'
#
loop_
_entity.id
_entity.type
_entity.pdbx_description
1 polymer ?
#
loop_
_entity_poly.entity_id
_entity_poly.type
_entity_poly.pdbx_seq_one_letter_code
_entity_poly.pdbx_strand_id
1 'polypeptide(L)'
;DYSDPLPGAVFDLCEDTNGNGRCDAGEPRQGERTTDQYGRARWDNVLIGRRYVVDENSAPRGYRPAGAPQVVTTKQQNPPVIIKNDRVRGTI
;
A
#
# COMPACT_ATOMS: atom_id res chain seq x y z
N ASP A 1 5.02 18.92 -1.27
CA ASP A 1 3.56 19.02 -1.43
C ASP A 1 2.99 17.60 -1.44
N TYR A 2 2.47 17.14 -0.29
CA TYR A 2 1.78 15.85 -0.19
C TYR A 2 0.38 16.10 -0.73
N SER A 3 0.27 15.92 -2.04
CA SER A 3 -0.94 15.97 -2.86
C SER A 3 -2.13 15.36 -2.12
N ASP A 4 -3.28 16.03 -2.20
CA ASP A 4 -4.49 15.82 -1.40
C ASP A 4 -4.69 14.39 -0.86
N PRO A 5 -5.04 14.24 0.43
CA PRO A 5 -5.30 12.94 1.02
C PRO A 5 -6.37 12.19 0.23
N LEU A 6 -6.08 10.93 -0.11
CA LEU A 6 -6.96 10.07 -0.89
C LEU A 6 -7.61 9.01 0.01
N PRO A 7 -8.79 9.28 0.62
CA PRO A 7 -9.54 8.28 1.36
C PRO A 7 -10.15 7.22 0.43
N GLY A 8 -10.26 5.99 0.94
CA GLY A 8 -10.99 4.90 0.26
C GLY A 8 -10.16 4.03 -0.68
N ALA A 9 -8.83 4.20 -0.76
CA ALA A 9 -7.96 3.20 -1.37
C ALA A 9 -7.88 1.98 -0.45
N VAL A 10 -7.85 0.76 -1.02
CA VAL A 10 -7.68 -0.49 -0.28
C VAL A 10 -6.32 -1.08 -0.62
N PHE A 11 -5.52 -1.33 0.41
CA PHE A 11 -4.20 -1.92 0.30
C PHE A 11 -4.13 -3.22 1.11
N ASP A 12 -3.37 -4.19 0.63
CA ASP A 12 -2.95 -5.37 1.38
C ASP A 12 -1.46 -5.26 1.71
N LEU A 13 -1.03 -5.90 2.80
CA LEU A 13 0.36 -5.94 3.23
C LEU A 13 0.79 -7.39 3.44
N CYS A 14 1.76 -7.85 2.66
CA CYS A 14 2.30 -9.22 2.72
C CYS A 14 3.80 -9.21 3.02
N GLU A 15 4.31 -10.19 3.77
CA GLU A 15 5.75 -10.39 3.93
C GLU A 15 6.33 -10.98 2.64
N ASP A 16 7.32 -10.32 2.04
CA ASP A 16 8.00 -10.74 0.82
C ASP A 16 9.15 -11.68 1.19
N THR A 17 8.81 -12.96 1.29
CA THR A 17 9.69 -14.02 1.79
C THR A 17 10.64 -14.55 0.70
N ASN A 18 10.25 -14.43 -0.56
CA ASN A 18 11.02 -14.91 -1.71
C ASN A 18 11.78 -13.78 -2.46
N GLY A 19 11.53 -12.51 -2.10
CA GLY A 19 12.22 -11.34 -2.62
C GLY A 19 11.75 -10.88 -4.00
N ASN A 20 10.61 -11.36 -4.51
CA ASN A 20 10.12 -11.08 -5.86
C ASN A 20 9.31 -9.77 -5.98
N GLY A 21 8.99 -9.13 -4.85
CA GLY A 21 8.24 -7.88 -4.82
C GLY A 21 6.74 -8.02 -5.12
N ARG A 22 6.15 -9.17 -4.83
CA ARG A 22 4.72 -9.45 -5.00
C ARG A 22 4.16 -10.09 -3.74
N CYS A 23 2.84 -9.98 -3.56
CA CYS A 23 2.11 -10.75 -2.57
C CYS A 23 1.79 -12.14 -3.13
N ASP A 24 2.54 -13.17 -2.74
CA ASP A 24 2.31 -14.53 -3.21
C ASP A 24 1.36 -15.34 -2.32
N ALA A 25 0.79 -16.40 -2.89
CA ALA A 25 0.01 -17.37 -2.13
C ALA A 25 0.93 -18.16 -1.19
N GLY A 26 0.64 -18.11 0.11
CA GLY A 26 1.44 -18.75 1.16
C GLY A 26 2.34 -17.78 1.94
N GLU A 27 2.43 -16.52 1.52
CA GLU A 27 3.14 -15.49 2.27
C GLU A 27 2.28 -14.95 3.43
N PRO A 28 2.88 -14.64 4.59
CA PRO A 28 2.17 -14.04 5.72
C PRO A 28 1.55 -12.70 5.34
N ARG A 29 0.23 -12.58 5.51
CA ARG A 29 -0.50 -11.32 5.28
C ARG A 29 -0.84 -10.65 6.61
N GLN A 30 -0.61 -9.35 6.66
CA GLN A 30 -1.05 -8.48 7.76
C GLN A 30 -2.52 -8.01 7.57
N GLY A 31 -3.10 -8.31 6.41
CA GLY A 31 -4.50 -8.10 6.06
C GLY A 31 -4.76 -6.79 5.32
N GLU A 32 -5.98 -6.62 4.84
CA GLU A 32 -6.35 -5.42 4.07
C GLU A 32 -6.64 -4.21 4.97
N ARG A 33 -6.30 -3.02 4.47
CA ARG A 33 -6.57 -1.72 5.10
C ARG A 33 -7.05 -0.70 4.09
N THR A 34 -8.05 0.07 4.49
CA THR A 34 -8.56 1.20 3.73
C THR A 34 -7.91 2.50 4.21
N THR A 35 -7.55 3.39 3.29
CA THR A 35 -7.02 4.72 3.67
C THR A 35 -8.09 5.58 4.34
N ASP A 36 -7.71 6.22 5.46
CA ASP A 36 -8.55 7.13 6.24
C ASP A 36 -8.81 8.47 5.52
N GLN A 37 -9.57 9.37 6.14
CA GLN A 37 -9.84 10.74 5.65
C GLN A 37 -8.57 11.58 5.39
N TYR A 38 -7.42 11.13 5.89
CA TYR A 38 -6.12 11.76 5.70
C TYR A 38 -5.25 10.97 4.71
N GLY A 39 -5.81 10.00 3.98
CA GLY A 39 -5.11 9.19 2.99
C GLY A 39 -4.14 8.15 3.59
N ARG A 40 -4.33 7.76 4.86
CA ARG A 40 -3.38 6.89 5.57
C ARG A 40 -3.99 5.52 5.86
N ALA A 41 -3.23 4.47 5.53
CA ALA A 41 -3.46 3.10 5.99
C ALA A 41 -2.38 2.72 7.02
N ARG A 42 -2.76 1.97 8.06
CA ARG A 42 -1.85 1.53 9.11
C ARG A 42 -2.05 0.05 9.43
N TRP A 43 -0.94 -0.64 9.59
CA TRP A 43 -0.87 -2.02 10.05
C TRP A 43 -0.11 -2.05 11.36
N ASP A 44 -0.72 -2.70 12.35
CA ASP A 44 -0.10 -2.98 13.63
C ASP A 44 0.57 -4.36 13.58
N ASN A 45 1.54 -4.61 14.47
CA ASN A 45 2.28 -5.89 14.58
C ASN A 45 3.17 -6.27 13.38
N VAL A 46 3.61 -5.29 12.59
CA VAL A 46 4.61 -5.51 11.53
C VAL A 46 5.99 -5.72 12.16
N LEU A 47 6.64 -6.85 11.86
CA LEU A 47 7.95 -7.20 12.42
C LEU A 47 9.06 -6.33 11.81
N ILE A 48 10.00 -5.91 12.65
CA ILE A 48 11.19 -5.15 12.24
C ILE A 48 12.22 -6.11 11.61
N GLY A 49 12.96 -5.63 10.62
CA GLY A 49 13.99 -6.39 9.90
C GLY A 49 13.43 -7.31 8.83
N ARG A 50 12.15 -7.18 8.48
CA ARG A 50 11.48 -7.97 7.44
C ARG A 50 11.20 -7.13 6.20
N ARG A 51 10.97 -7.81 5.09
CA ARG A 51 10.59 -7.21 3.81
C ARG A 51 9.10 -7.43 3.61
N TYR A 52 8.39 -6.40 3.21
CA TYR A 52 6.96 -6.45 2.95
C TYR A 52 6.64 -5.85 1.60
N VAL A 53 5.52 -6.27 1.03
CA VAL A 53 4.92 -5.72 -0.18
C VAL A 53 3.59 -5.10 0.20
N VAL A 54 3.41 -3.84 -0.17
CA VAL A 54 2.14 -3.13 -0.12
C VAL A 54 1.53 -3.22 -1.51
N ASP A 55 0.43 -3.96 -1.65
CA ASP A 55 -0.28 -4.13 -2.90
C ASP A 55 -1.60 -3.36 -2.88
N GLU A 56 -1.93 -2.67 -3.98
CA GLU A 56 -3.17 -1.90 -4.07
C GLU A 56 -4.28 -2.76 -4.68
N ASN A 57 -5.21 -3.20 -3.84
CA ASN A 57 -6.35 -3.99 -4.28
C ASN A 57 -7.44 -3.13 -4.95
N SER A 58 -7.61 -1.87 -4.51
CA SER A 58 -8.60 -0.98 -5.09
C SER A 58 -8.22 0.49 -4.94
N ALA A 59 -8.27 1.21 -6.06
CA ALA A 59 -8.06 2.65 -6.08
C ALA A 59 -9.26 3.42 -5.50
N PRO A 60 -9.04 4.64 -4.96
CA PRO A 60 -10.12 5.54 -4.58
C PRO A 60 -11.05 5.86 -5.75
N ARG A 61 -12.29 6.21 -5.45
CA ARG A 61 -13.28 6.61 -6.46
C ARG A 61 -12.75 7.76 -7.33
N GLY A 62 -12.68 7.55 -8.64
CA GLY A 62 -12.20 8.56 -9.59
C GLY A 62 -10.67 8.59 -9.78
N TYR A 63 -9.95 7.60 -9.25
CA TYR A 63 -8.51 7.42 -9.42
C TYR A 63 -8.21 6.08 -10.10
N ARG A 64 -7.09 6.03 -10.82
CA ARG A 64 -6.53 4.78 -11.34
C ARG A 64 -5.69 4.14 -10.24
N PRO A 65 -5.60 2.80 -10.21
CA PRO A 65 -4.61 2.14 -9.35
C PRO A 65 -3.21 2.66 -9.66
N ALA A 66 -2.38 2.81 -8.63
CA ALA A 66 -0.97 3.18 -8.71
C ALA A 66 -0.15 2.19 -9.58
N GLY A 67 -0.72 1.01 -9.84
CA GLY A 67 -0.31 0.10 -10.91
C GLY A 67 0.83 -0.84 -10.56
N ALA A 68 1.74 -0.45 -9.66
CA ALA A 68 2.81 -1.31 -9.18
C ALA A 68 2.80 -1.43 -7.65
N PRO A 69 2.89 -2.65 -7.10
CA PRO A 69 3.08 -2.85 -5.67
C PRO A 69 4.38 -2.21 -5.17
N GLN A 70 4.38 -1.79 -3.92
CA GLN A 70 5.49 -1.09 -3.28
C GLN A 70 6.18 -2.02 -2.30
N VAL A 71 7.49 -2.22 -2.47
CA VAL A 71 8.29 -3.04 -1.56
C VAL A 71 8.90 -2.17 -0.47
N VAL A 72 8.73 -2.59 0.77
CA VAL A 72 9.14 -1.84 1.95
C VAL A 72 9.94 -2.75 2.87
N THR A 73 11.06 -2.25 3.40
CA THR A 73 11.84 -2.98 4.40
C THR A 73 11.72 -2.26 5.73
N THR A 74 11.27 -2.96 6.76
CA THR A 74 11.10 -2.39 8.10
C THR A 74 12.45 -2.28 8.81
N LYS A 75 13.32 -1.38 8.33
CA LYS A 75 14.63 -1.13 8.96
C LYS A 75 14.53 -0.34 10.27
N GLN A 76 13.38 0.30 10.52
CA GLN A 76 13.05 1.06 11.74
C GLN A 76 11.57 0.80 12.09
N GLN A 77 11.13 1.17 13.31
CA GLN A 77 9.70 1.18 13.63
C GLN A 77 8.99 2.16 12.69
N ASN A 78 8.03 1.65 11.91
CA ASN A 78 7.04 2.42 11.16
C ASN A 78 7.60 3.36 10.05
N PRO A 79 8.33 2.85 9.03
CA PRO A 79 8.75 3.69 7.91
C PRO A 79 7.52 4.20 7.13
N PRO A 80 7.45 5.52 6.81
CA PRO A 80 6.36 6.03 5.98
C PRO A 80 6.49 5.52 4.55
N VAL A 81 5.42 4.93 4.03
CA VAL A 81 5.29 4.47 2.63
C VAL A 81 4.34 5.42 1.94
N ILE A 82 4.75 5.97 0.79
CA ILE A 82 3.96 6.97 0.06
C ILE A 82 3.54 6.34 -1.26
N ILE A 83 2.23 6.14 -1.43
CA ILE A 83 1.64 5.63 -2.66
C ILE A 83 0.88 6.76 -3.32
N LYS A 84 1.10 6.95 -4.62
CA LYS A 84 0.46 7.99 -5.43
C LYS A 84 -0.43 7.36 -6.48
N ASN A 85 -1.70 7.74 -6.49
CA ASN A 85 -2.65 7.34 -7.52
C ASN A 85 -2.86 8.49 -8.51
N ASP A 86 -2.86 8.15 -9.79
CA ASP A 86 -3.20 9.11 -10.83
C ASP A 86 -4.72 9.28 -10.92
N ARG A 87 -5.19 10.52 -10.85
CA ARG A 87 -6.61 10.84 -11.01
C ARG A 87 -7.07 10.41 -12.41
N VAL A 88 -8.23 9.75 -12.50
CA VAL A 88 -8.89 9.49 -13.78
C VAL A 88 -9.33 10.85 -14.32
N ARG A 89 -8.55 11.43 -15.22
CA ARG A 89 -9.01 12.55 -16.05
C ARG A 89 -10.04 11.98 -17.01
N GLY A 90 -11.32 12.24 -16.77
CA GLY A 90 -12.34 12.05 -17.80
C GLY A 90 -12.02 13.00 -18.95
N THR A 91 -11.73 12.46 -20.12
CA THR A 91 -11.87 13.19 -21.38
C THR A 91 -13.36 13.23 -21.69
N ILE A 92 -13.92 14.44 -21.81
CA ILE A 92 -15.25 14.68 -22.37
C ILE A 92 -15.16 14.44 -23.88
#